data_AF-A0A077WR02-F1
#
_entry.id   AF-A0A077WR02-F1
#
_cell.length_a   1.000
_cell.length_b   1.000
_cell.length_c   1.000
_cell.angle_alpha   90.00
_cell.angle_beta   90.00
_cell.angle_gamma   90.00
#
_symmetry.space_group_name_H-M   'P 1'
#
loop_
_entity.id
_entity.type
_entity.pdbx_description
1 polymer ?
#
loop_
_entity_poly.entity_id
_entity_poly.type
_entity_poly.pdbx_seq_one_letter_code
_entity_poly.pdbx_strand_id
1 'polypeptide(L)'
;MAFVKNHQDLLALRFCLGVAQSAIQPGITYLLGTWYVENEVAKRITFFRAALNMSSAVGGLIAGGITQTMAGRSGLRAWQWLFVIEGLIAVSVGLTGYMMVPNYPHQTTTWITEHERKATIDIQTSRDATISSISSPYKWKK
;
A
#
# COMPACT_ATOMS: atom_id res chain seq x y z
N MET A 1 -9.01 -8.87 15.99
CA MET A 1 -8.18 -9.95 16.58
C MET A 1 -8.05 -9.81 18.09
N ALA A 2 -7.87 -8.61 18.64
CA ALA A 2 -7.66 -8.39 20.08
C ALA A 2 -8.81 -8.88 21.00
N PHE A 3 -10.07 -8.79 20.59
CA PHE A 3 -11.23 -9.15 21.43
C PHE A 3 -11.83 -10.53 21.13
N VAL A 4 -11.13 -11.36 20.35
CA VAL A 4 -11.65 -12.67 19.92
C VAL A 4 -11.59 -13.68 21.07
N LYS A 5 -12.69 -14.40 21.29
CA LYS A 5 -12.80 -15.43 22.32
C LYS A 5 -12.64 -16.86 21.78
N ASN A 6 -12.94 -17.09 20.49
CA ASN A 6 -12.90 -18.41 19.86
C ASN A 6 -11.73 -18.57 18.88
N HIS A 7 -11.17 -19.77 18.80
CA HIS A 7 -10.06 -20.07 17.90
C HIS A 7 -10.45 -19.97 16.41
N GLN A 8 -11.68 -20.38 16.07
CA GLN A 8 -12.20 -20.32 14.70
C GLN A 8 -12.32 -18.87 14.20
N ASP A 9 -12.83 -17.97 15.04
CA ASP A 9 -12.95 -16.54 14.72
C ASP A 9 -11.57 -15.89 14.49
N LEU A 10 -10.55 -16.35 15.23
CA LEU A 10 -9.18 -15.85 15.06
C LEU A 10 -8.61 -16.26 13.70
N LEU A 11 -8.83 -17.50 13.28
CA LEU A 11 -8.42 -18.01 11.98
C LEU A 11 -9.14 -17.28 10.84
N ALA A 12 -10.45 -17.10 10.94
CA ALA A 12 -11.24 -16.35 9.96
C ALA A 12 -10.74 -14.91 9.80
N LEU A 13 -10.50 -14.19 10.90
CA LEU A 13 -9.92 -12.85 10.87
C LEU A 13 -8.53 -12.83 10.24
N ARG A 14 -7.69 -13.85 10.51
CA ARG A 14 -6.34 -13.95 9.95
C ARG A 14 -6.39 -14.14 8.43
N PHE A 15 -7.33 -14.94 7.95
CA PHE A 15 -7.58 -15.15 6.54
C PHE A 15 -8.02 -13.84 5.86
N CYS A 16 -9.04 -13.18 6.39
CA CYS A 16 -9.53 -11.91 5.85
C CYS A 16 -8.43 -10.83 5.82
N LEU A 17 -7.58 -10.77 6.86
CA LEU A 17 -6.44 -9.85 6.88
C LEU A 17 -5.44 -10.16 5.76
N GLY A 18 -5.14 -11.43 5.50
CA GLY A 18 -4.26 -11.84 4.41
C GLY A 18 -4.82 -11.45 3.04
N VAL A 19 -6.11 -11.68 2.81
CA VAL A 19 -6.81 -11.27 1.59
C VAL A 19 -6.72 -9.75 1.42
N ALA A 20 -7.00 -8.98 2.46
CA ALA A 20 -6.92 -7.51 2.41
C ALA A 20 -5.51 -6.99 2.11
N GLN A 21 -4.46 -7.61 2.66
CA GLN A 21 -3.08 -7.16 2.43
C GLN A 21 -2.54 -7.52 1.05
N SER A 22 -3.07 -8.58 0.41
CA SER A 22 -2.57 -9.06 -0.88
C SER A 22 -2.64 -8.01 -2.01
N ALA A 23 -3.66 -7.16 -1.99
CA ALA A 23 -3.89 -6.15 -3.03
C ALA A 23 -3.01 -4.89 -2.87
N ILE A 24 -2.35 -4.70 -1.72
CA ILE A 24 -1.61 -3.46 -1.43
C ILE A 24 -0.44 -3.28 -2.41
N GLN A 25 0.32 -4.35 -2.65
CA GLN A 25 1.48 -4.28 -3.53
C GLN A 25 1.13 -3.91 -4.98
N PRO A 26 0.24 -4.65 -5.67
CA PRO A 26 -0.14 -4.30 -7.03
C PRO A 26 -0.87 -2.95 -7.09
N GLY A 27 -1.63 -2.57 -6.06
CA GLY A 27 -2.29 -1.27 -5.98
C GLY A 27 -1.32 -0.09 -5.98
N ILE A 28 -0.25 -0.15 -5.16
CA ILE A 28 0.77 0.90 -5.12
C ILE A 28 1.53 1.00 -6.44
N THR A 29 1.92 -0.13 -7.03
CA THR A 29 2.63 -0.16 -8.30
C THR A 29 1.77 0.39 -9.44
N TYR A 30 0.47 0.08 -9.46
CA TYR A 30 -0.48 0.62 -10.42
C TYR A 30 -0.62 2.14 -10.27
N LEU A 31 -0.85 2.64 -9.06
CA LEU A 31 -0.95 4.08 -8.80
C LEU A 31 0.31 4.83 -9.22
N LEU A 32 1.49 4.38 -8.81
CA LEU A 32 2.75 5.02 -9.22
C LEU A 32 2.97 4.96 -10.73
N GLY A 33 2.59 3.87 -11.38
CA GLY A 33 2.70 3.73 -12.83
C GLY A 33 1.76 4.63 -13.63
N THR A 34 0.66 5.11 -13.04
CA THR A 34 -0.26 6.06 -13.68
C THR A 34 0.18 7.53 -13.56
N TRP A 35 1.00 7.86 -12.57
CA TRP A 35 1.40 9.25 -12.29
C TRP A 35 2.86 9.56 -12.64
N TYR A 36 3.72 8.56 -12.86
CA TYR A 36 5.17 8.76 -13.06
C TYR A 36 5.76 7.94 -14.22
N VAL A 37 6.86 8.42 -14.79
CA VAL A 37 7.63 7.75 -15.87
C VAL A 37 8.41 6.54 -15.32
N GLU A 38 8.59 5.49 -16.13
CA GLU A 38 9.24 4.22 -15.70
C GLU A 38 10.61 4.41 -15.01
N ASN A 39 11.44 5.31 -15.52
CA ASN A 39 12.76 5.61 -14.96
C ASN A 39 12.69 6.31 -13.58
N GLU A 40 11.59 7.02 -13.29
CA GLU A 40 11.37 7.67 -11.99
C GLU A 40 10.60 6.79 -11.00
N VAL A 41 9.69 5.95 -11.51
CA VAL A 41 8.90 4.99 -10.73
C VAL A 41 9.81 4.03 -9.98
N ALA A 42 10.83 3.48 -10.65
CA ALA A 42 11.75 2.52 -10.04
C ALA A 42 12.46 3.09 -8.81
N LYS A 43 12.94 4.35 -8.88
CA LYS A 43 13.61 5.03 -7.77
C LYS A 43 12.67 5.31 -6.59
N ARG A 44 11.41 5.66 -6.87
CA ARG A 44 10.40 5.92 -5.84
C ARG A 44 9.96 4.63 -5.14
N ILE A 45 9.79 3.55 -5.91
CA ILE A 45 9.44 2.23 -5.35
C ILE A 45 10.57 1.73 -4.45
N THR A 46 11.83 1.81 -4.85
CA THR A 46 12.95 1.33 -4.02
C THR A 46 13.08 2.10 -2.72
N PHE A 47 12.87 3.43 -2.75
CA PHE A 47 12.82 4.24 -1.53
C PHE A 47 11.65 3.82 -0.61
N PHE A 48 10.45 3.63 -1.18
CA PHE A 48 9.29 3.15 -0.43
C PHE A 48 9.53 1.77 0.19
N ARG A 49 10.16 0.85 -0.56
CA ARG A 49 10.55 -0.48 -0.05
C ARG A 49 11.57 -0.38 1.08
N ALA A 50 12.55 0.52 0.98
CA ALA A 50 13.51 0.75 2.05
C ALA A 50 12.82 1.27 3.33
N ALA A 51 11.87 2.21 3.17
CA ALA A 51 11.07 2.71 4.28
C ALA A 51 10.22 1.61 4.93
N LEU A 52 9.65 0.68 4.16
CA LEU A 52 8.92 -0.48 4.70
C LEU A 52 9.81 -1.40 5.56
N ASN A 53 11.04 -1.66 5.11
CA ASN A 53 11.99 -2.45 5.90
C ASN A 53 12.34 -1.74 7.21
N MET A 54 12.53 -0.42 7.16
CA MET A 54 12.79 0.38 8.37
C MET A 54 11.58 0.40 9.31
N SER A 55 10.37 0.55 8.77
CA SER A 55 9.12 0.47 9.55
C SER A 55 8.96 -0.88 10.24
N SER A 56 9.36 -1.98 9.59
CA SER A 56 9.31 -3.32 10.18
C SER A 56 10.24 -3.45 11.38
N ALA A 57 11.45 -2.87 11.31
CA ALA A 57 12.39 -2.83 12.43
C ALA A 57 11.85 -2.00 13.61
N VAL A 58 11.25 -0.84 13.31
CA VAL A 58 10.61 0.00 14.33
C VAL A 58 9.38 -0.68 14.95
N GLY A 59 8.57 -1.37 14.14
CA GLY A 59 7.43 -2.16 14.60
C GLY A 59 7.84 -3.26 15.58
N GLY A 60 8.97 -3.92 15.33
CA GLY A 60 9.55 -4.89 16.26
C GLY A 60 9.97 -4.27 17.60
N LEU A 61 10.58 -3.08 17.59
CA LEU A 61 10.93 -2.35 18.81
C LEU A 61 9.68 -1.93 19.61
N ILE A 62 8.66 -1.43 18.93
CA ILE A 62 7.36 -1.06 19.53
C ILE A 62 6.70 -2.31 20.15
N ALA A 63 6.71 -3.44 19.45
CA ALA A 63 6.18 -4.70 19.96
C ALA A 63 6.93 -5.19 21.22
N GLY A 64 8.25 -5.02 21.26
CA GLY A 64 9.07 -5.29 22.45
C GLY A 64 8.66 -4.44 23.65
N GLY A 65 8.52 -3.13 23.45
CA GLY A 65 8.08 -2.19 24.50
C GLY A 65 6.67 -2.47 25.02
N ILE A 66 5.72 -2.76 24.12
CA ILE A 66 4.34 -3.11 24.50
C ILE A 66 4.30 -4.42 25.29
N THR A 67 5.10 -5.41 24.89
CA THR A 67 5.14 -6.71 25.58
C THR A 67 5.71 -6.61 26.99
N GLN A 68 6.69 -5.73 27.21
CA GLN A 68 7.26 -5.49 28.54
C GLN A 68 6.36 -4.64 29.46
N THR A 69 5.68 -3.62 28.93
CA THR A 69 4.97 -2.63 29.78
C THR A 69 3.47 -2.88 29.95
N MET A 70 2.81 -3.62 29.04
CA MET A 70 1.34 -3.75 29.02
C MET A 70 0.80 -5.14 29.41
N ALA A 71 1.64 -6.07 29.86
CA ALA A 71 1.18 -7.36 30.36
C ALA A 71 0.28 -7.19 31.62
N GLY A 72 -1.02 -7.49 31.49
CA GLY A 72 -1.96 -7.45 32.62
C GLY A 72 -2.76 -6.15 32.79
N ARG A 73 -2.49 -5.09 31.99
CA ARG A 73 -3.32 -3.87 32.00
C ARG A 73 -4.67 -4.16 31.34
N SER A 74 -5.76 -3.96 32.08
CA SER A 74 -7.17 -4.23 31.69
C SER A 74 -7.56 -5.70 31.45
N GLY A 75 -6.76 -6.67 31.92
CA GLY A 75 -7.05 -8.10 31.74
C GLY A 75 -6.79 -8.64 30.32
N LEU A 76 -6.17 -7.83 29.45
CA LEU A 76 -5.77 -8.22 28.10
C LEU A 76 -4.30 -8.68 28.07
N ARG A 77 -4.02 -9.65 27.19
CA ARG A 77 -2.66 -10.12 26.91
C ARG A 77 -1.93 -9.08 26.06
N ALA A 78 -0.60 -8.97 26.22
CA ALA A 78 0.17 -7.96 25.50
C ALA A 78 0.06 -8.04 23.96
N TRP A 79 -0.07 -9.24 23.40
CA TRP A 79 -0.28 -9.42 21.95
C TRP A 79 -1.62 -8.83 21.46
N GLN A 80 -2.65 -8.78 22.32
CA GLN A 80 -3.95 -8.17 21.97
C GLN A 80 -3.80 -6.66 21.87
N TRP A 81 -3.07 -6.04 22.81
CA TRP A 81 -2.75 -4.61 22.77
C TRP A 81 -1.96 -4.21 21.53
N LEU A 82 -1.03 -5.06 21.09
CA LEU A 82 -0.28 -4.84 19.85
C LEU A 82 -1.23 -4.70 18.64
N PHE A 83 -2.16 -5.63 18.46
CA PHE A 83 -3.13 -5.57 17.37
C PHE A 83 -4.07 -4.37 17.43
N VAL A 84 -4.44 -3.89 18.62
CA VAL A 84 -5.28 -2.68 18.76
C VAL A 84 -4.51 -1.45 18.32
N ILE A 85 -3.29 -1.28 18.82
CA ILE A 85 -2.47 -0.10 18.55
C ILE A 85 -2.08 -0.06 17.07
N GLU A 86 -1.58 -1.18 16.54
CA GLU A 86 -1.18 -1.29 15.14
C GLU A 86 -2.39 -1.12 14.20
N GLY A 87 -3.53 -1.73 14.55
CA GLY A 87 -4.78 -1.57 13.80
C GLY A 87 -5.27 -0.12 13.77
N LEU A 88 -5.20 0.60 14.89
CA LEU A 88 -5.61 2.00 14.96
C LEU A 88 -4.72 2.92 14.11
N ILE A 89 -3.40 2.70 14.15
CA ILE A 89 -2.44 3.43 13.32
C ILE A 89 -2.68 3.13 11.83
N ALA A 90 -2.91 1.86 11.47
CA ALA A 90 -3.18 1.50 10.08
C ALA A 90 -4.47 2.15 9.55
N VAL A 91 -5.53 2.18 10.37
CA VAL A 91 -6.80 2.81 10.00
C VAL A 91 -6.65 4.33 9.84
N SER A 92 -5.93 5.00 10.75
CA SER A 92 -5.74 6.46 10.66
C SER A 92 -4.89 6.86 9.45
N VAL A 93 -3.82 6.13 9.17
CA VAL A 93 -3.00 6.32 7.97
C VAL A 93 -3.79 6.00 6.71
N GLY A 94 -4.60 4.94 6.71
CA GLY A 94 -5.47 4.59 5.58
C GLY A 94 -6.52 5.66 5.27
N LEU A 95 -7.15 6.22 6.31
CA LEU A 95 -8.13 7.30 6.15
C LEU A 95 -7.48 8.59 5.63
N THR A 96 -6.29 8.92 6.15
CA THR A 96 -5.51 10.07 5.68
C THR A 96 -5.07 9.88 4.23
N GLY A 97 -4.62 8.68 3.88
CA GLY A 97 -4.26 8.30 2.52
C GLY A 97 -5.45 8.39 1.56
N TYR A 98 -6.64 7.95 1.97
CA TYR A 98 -7.85 8.07 1.15
C TYR A 98 -8.20 9.54 0.83
N MET A 99 -8.00 10.46 1.78
CA MET A 99 -8.22 11.89 1.52
C MET A 99 -7.12 12.53 0.67
N MET A 100 -5.89 12.04 0.77
CA MET A 100 -4.71 12.68 0.16
C MET A 100 -4.38 12.13 -1.23
N VAL A 101 -4.83 10.92 -1.57
CA VAL A 101 -4.65 10.36 -2.92
C VAL A 101 -5.56 11.12 -3.90
N PRO A 102 -5.00 11.84 -4.89
CA PRO A 102 -5.78 12.53 -5.89
C PRO A 102 -6.53 11.50 -6.76
N ASN A 103 -7.78 11.80 -7.10
CA ASN A 103 -8.50 11.06 -8.13
C ASN A 103 -7.71 11.17 -9.44
N TYR A 104 -7.70 10.07 -10.21
CA TYR A 104 -7.00 9.85 -11.49
C TYR A 104 -6.67 11.13 -12.29
N PRO A 105 -5.57 11.15 -13.07
CA PRO A 105 -5.14 12.33 -13.85
C PRO A 105 -6.21 12.91 -14.81
N HIS A 106 -7.29 12.15 -15.08
CA HIS A 106 -8.46 12.59 -15.84
C HIS A 106 -9.52 13.39 -15.05
N GLN A 107 -9.51 13.38 -13.72
CA GLN A 107 -10.41 14.17 -12.89
C GLN A 107 -9.67 15.37 -12.30
N THR A 108 -10.34 16.52 -12.35
CA THR A 108 -9.82 17.83 -11.92
C THR A 108 -9.39 17.80 -10.46
N THR A 109 -8.11 17.53 -10.22
CA THR A 109 -7.50 17.69 -8.91
C THR A 109 -7.13 19.16 -8.70
N THR A 110 -7.54 19.74 -7.58
CA THR A 110 -7.36 21.16 -7.21
C THR A 110 -5.91 21.60 -7.00
N TRP A 111 -4.96 20.67 -7.00
CA TRP A 111 -3.55 20.92 -6.66
C TRP A 111 -2.56 20.77 -7.83
N ILE A 112 -3.03 20.38 -9.02
CA ILE A 112 -2.17 20.14 -10.19
C ILE A 112 -2.45 21.19 -11.26
N THR A 113 -1.38 21.81 -11.77
CA THR A 113 -1.46 22.81 -12.83
C THR A 113 -1.83 22.13 -14.16
N GLU A 114 -2.61 22.79 -15.02
CA GLU A 114 -3.05 22.26 -16.33
C GLU A 114 -1.89 21.72 -17.20
N HIS A 115 -0.69 22.28 -17.02
CA HIS A 115 0.54 21.88 -17.70
C HIS A 115 1.05 20.49 -17.27
N GLU A 116 1.02 20.18 -15.97
CA GLU A 116 1.44 18.89 -15.43
C GLU A 116 0.47 17.78 -15.84
N ARG A 117 -0.83 18.08 -15.91
CA ARG A 117 -1.84 17.14 -16.42
C ARG A 117 -1.55 16.71 -17.87
N LYS A 118 -1.25 17.67 -18.75
CA LYS A 118 -0.92 17.37 -20.16
C LYS A 118 0.32 16.50 -20.28
N ALA A 119 1.34 16.74 -19.46
CA ALA A 119 2.54 15.91 -19.42
C ALA A 119 2.23 14.46 -19.01
N THR A 120 1.38 14.23 -18.00
CA THR A 120 0.98 12.88 -17.58
C THR A 120 0.18 12.14 -18.66
N ILE A 121 -0.75 12.82 -19.35
CA ILE A 121 -1.54 12.21 -20.43
C ILE A 121 -0.65 11.81 -21.63
N ASP A 122 0.36 12.62 -21.95
CA ASP A 122 1.31 12.34 -23.03
C ASP A 122 2.20 11.13 -22.70
N ILE A 123 2.66 11.02 -21.45
CA ILE A 123 3.38 9.84 -20.94
C ILE A 123 2.51 8.58 -21.03
N GLN A 124 1.22 8.68 -20.67
CA GLN A 124 0.28 7.56 -20.73
C GLN A 124 0.07 7.08 -22.18
N THR A 125 -0.15 8.02 -23.10
CA THR A 125 -0.34 7.74 -24.53
C THR A 125 0.89 7.06 -25.14
N SER A 126 2.08 7.54 -24.79
CA SER A 126 3.37 6.97 -25.24
C SER A 126 3.60 5.55 -24.70
N ARG A 127 3.17 5.28 -23.46
CA ARG A 127 3.17 3.93 -22.87
C ARG A 127 2.20 2.99 -23.58
N ASP A 128 0.97 3.42 -23.81
CA ASP A 128 -0.05 2.61 -24.50
C ASP A 128 0.38 2.27 -25.93
N ALA A 129 1.01 3.22 -26.63
CA ALA A 129 1.63 2.98 -27.94
C ALA A 129 2.77 1.94 -27.86
N THR A 130 3.62 1.99 -26.84
CA THR A 130 4.71 1.02 -26.63
C THR A 130 4.18 -0.37 -26.27
N ILE A 131 3.18 -0.46 -25.39
CA ILE A 131 2.55 -1.74 -25.02
C ILE A 131 1.86 -2.36 -26.24
N SER A 132 1.21 -1.54 -27.07
CA SER A 132 0.57 -2.02 -28.30
C SER A 132 1.58 -2.59 -29.31
N SER A 133 2.78 -1.99 -29.43
CA SER A 133 3.83 -2.47 -30.33
C SER A 133 4.47 -3.78 -29.86
N ILE A 134 4.61 -3.97 -28.54
CA ILE A 134 5.08 -5.22 -27.92
C ILE A 134 4.02 -6.34 -28.05
N SER A 135 2.73 -5.98 -28.00
CA SER A 135 1.62 -6.93 -28.13
C SER A 135 1.39 -7.46 -29.55
N SER A 136 2.08 -6.89 -30.56
CA SER A 136 1.96 -7.35 -31.94
C SER A 136 2.30 -8.84 -32.01
N PRO A 137 1.38 -9.70 -32.50
CA PRO A 137 1.55 -11.15 -32.41
C PRO A 137 2.84 -11.56 -33.13
N TYR A 138 3.74 -12.18 -32.37
CA TYR A 138 5.01 -12.69 -32.87
C TYR A 138 4.74 -13.64 -34.05
N LYS A 139 5.01 -13.17 -35.28
CA LYS A 139 4.85 -13.97 -36.49
C LYS A 139 6.04 -14.92 -36.58
N TRP A 140 5.81 -16.18 -36.22
CA TRP A 140 6.75 -17.26 -36.47
C TRP A 140 7.04 -17.33 -37.98
N LYS A 141 8.29 -17.13 -38.39
CA LYS A 141 8.73 -17.44 -39.76
C LYS A 141 8.61 -18.96 -39.96
N LYS A 142 7.85 -19.37 -40.97
CA LYS A 142 7.85 -20.75 -41.49
C LYS A 142 9.18 -21.05 -42.17
#